data_AF-I6CY31-F1
#
_entry.id   AF-I6CY31-F1
#
_cell.length_a   1.000
_cell.length_b   1.000
_cell.length_c   1.000
_cell.angle_alpha   90.00
_cell.angle_beta   90.00
_cell.angle_gamma   90.00
#
_symmetry.space_group_name_H-M   'P 1'
#
loop_
_entity.id
_entity.type
_entity.pdbx_description
1 polymer ?
#
loop_
_entity_poly.entity_id
_entity_poly.type
_entity_poly.pdbx_seq_one_letter_code
_entity_poly.pdbx_strand_id
1 'polypeptide(L)' 'MSNNSRLWGNVNVLARCGNDKRYLQVNVQATGNYVVAAMPIVRGGKL' A
#
# COMPACT_ATOMS: atom_id res chain seq x y z
N MET A 1 -16.52 4.96 4.19
CA MET A 1 -15.61 4.25 3.27
C MET A 1 -14.23 4.87 3.45
N SER A 2 -13.28 4.14 4.05
CA SER A 2 -11.97 4.68 4.42
C SER A 2 -11.15 4.97 3.17
N ASN A 3 -11.07 6.25 2.78
CA ASN A 3 -10.43 6.76 1.57
C ASN A 3 -8.89 6.87 1.71
N ASN A 4 -8.29 6.06 2.60
CA ASN A 4 -6.85 6.09 2.86
C ASN A 4 -6.32 4.75 3.42
N SER A 5 -6.73 3.63 2.80
CA SER A 5 -6.19 2.30 3.13
C SER A 5 -4.88 2.06 2.38
N ARG A 6 -3.82 2.74 2.81
CA ARG A 6 -2.48 2.39 2.34
C ARG A 6 -2.22 0.91 2.71
N LEU A 7 -1.97 0.07 1.70
CA LEU A 7 -1.89 -1.39 1.87
C LEU A 7 -0.54 -1.87 2.42
N TRP A 8 0.52 -1.10 2.18
CA TRP A 8 1.90 -1.47 2.48
C TRP A 8 2.78 -0.27 2.86
N GLY A 9 3.97 -0.53 3.36
CA GLY A 9 4.89 0.48 3.92
C GLY A 9 4.53 0.82 5.37
N ASN A 10 4.85 2.05 5.80
CA ASN A 10 4.52 2.51 7.15
C ASN A 10 3.02 2.82 7.25
N VAL A 11 2.30 2.00 8.00
CA VAL A 11 0.85 2.09 8.17
C VAL A 11 0.48 2.07 9.65
N ASN A 12 -0.62 2.73 9.99
CA ASN A 12 -1.19 2.70 11.33
C ASN A 12 -2.41 1.78 11.33
N VAL A 13 -2.31 0.65 12.03
CA VAL A 13 -3.36 -0.36 12.10
C VAL A 13 -4.13 -0.21 13.39
N LEU A 14 -5.45 -0.17 13.29
CA LEU A 14 -6.31 -0.20 14.46
C LEU A 14 -6.57 -1.65 14.88
N ALA A 15 -6.05 -2.04 16.04
CA ALA A 15 -6.41 -3.30 16.69
C ALA A 15 -7.47 -3.02 17.77
N ARG A 16 -8.61 -3.71 17.69
CA ARG A 16 -9.68 -3.61 18.69
C ARG A 16 -9.90 -4.98 19.35
N CYS A 17 -9.75 -5.03 20.68
CA CYS A 17 -10.01 -6.20 21.50
C CYS A 17 -11.04 -5.81 22.57
N GLY A 18 -12.33 -6.10 22.31
CA GLY A 18 -13.43 -5.63 23.17
C GLY A 18 -13.52 -4.10 23.23
N ASN A 19 -13.30 -3.55 24.43
CA ASN A 19 -13.26 -2.10 24.69
C ASN A 19 -11.89 -1.47 24.46
N ASP A 20 -10.83 -2.27 24.33
CA ASP A 20 -9.49 -1.76 24.07
C ASP A 20 -9.31 -1.45 22.59
N LYS A 21 -8.86 -0.22 22.33
CA LYS A 21 -8.61 0.31 21.00
C LYS A 21 -7.17 0.80 20.94
N ARG A 22 -6.32 0.13 20.15
CA ARG A 22 -4.90 0.47 20.00
C ARG A 22 -4.55 0.77 18.55
N TYR A 23 -3.80 1.85 18.36
CA TYR A 23 -3.23 2.24 17.09
C TYR A 23 -1.78 1.78 17.06
N LEU A 24 -1.47 0.85 16.16
CA LEU A 24 -0.16 0.22 16.03
C LEU A 24 0.51 0.74 14.76
N GLN A 25 1.64 1.42 14.92
CA GLN A 25 2.49 1.80 13.80
C GLN A 25 3.35 0.61 13.40
N VAL A 26 3.19 0.16 12.16
CA VAL A 26 3.89 -1.01 11.64
C VAL A 26 4.44 -0.72 10.25
N ASN A 27 5.50 -1.42 9.88
CA ASN A 27 6.04 -1.41 8.53
C ASN A 27 5.64 -2.73 7.85
N VAL A 28 4.80 -2.64 6.83
CA VAL A 28 4.36 -3.78 6.03
C VAL A 28 5.23 -3.85 4.78
N GLN A 29 6.18 -4.79 4.78
CA GLN A 29 6.96 -5.11 3.59
C GLN A 29 6.15 -6.04 2.70
N ALA A 30 5.92 -5.63 1.46
CA ALA A 30 5.19 -6.41 0.48
C ALA A 30 6.03 -6.58 -0.78
N THR A 31 6.10 -7.82 -1.26
CA THR A 31 6.78 -8.18 -2.51
C THR A 31 5.77 -8.80 -3.45
N GLY A 32 5.93 -8.57 -4.74
CA GLY A 32 5.01 -9.05 -5.75
C GLY A 32 5.33 -8.48 -7.12
N ASN A 33 4.69 -9.05 -8.13
CA ASN A 33 4.86 -8.59 -9.51
C ASN A 33 4.14 -7.25 -9.70
N TYR A 34 4.79 -6.34 -10.43
CA TYR A 34 4.24 -5.06 -10.83
C TYR A 34 4.64 -4.77 -12.27
N VAL A 35 3.84 -3.97 -12.97
CA VAL A 35 4.10 -3.63 -14.38
C VAL A 35 5.27 -2.66 -14.44
N VAL A 36 6.24 -2.97 -15.29
CA VAL A 36 7.41 -2.13 -15.57
C VAL A 36 7.54 -1.94 -17.08
N ALA A 37 8.10 -0.80 -17.49
CA ALA A 37 8.44 -0.59 -18.88
C ALA A 37 9.65 -1.46 -19.25
N ALA A 38 9.48 -2.34 -20.24
CA ALA A 38 10.58 -3.18 -20.74
C ALA A 38 11.44 -2.47 -21.80
N MET A 39 10.97 -1.33 -22.33
CA MET A 39 11.63 -0.54 -23.37
C MET A 39 11.32 0.97 -23.22
N PRO A 40 12.10 1.88 -23.85
CA PRO A 40 11.79 3.31 -23.85
C PRO A 40 10.42 3.60 -24.49
N ILE A 41 9.56 4.33 -23.78
CA ILE A 41 8.23 4.74 -24.27
C ILE A 41 8.26 6.23 -24.59
N VAL A 42 8.05 6.56 -25.87
CA VAL A 42 7.92 7.96 -26.32
C VAL A 42 6.59 8.55 -25.86
N ARG A 43 6.55 9.88 -25.67
CA ARG A 43 5.31 10.59 -25.30
C ARG A 43 4.22 10.32 -26.34
N GLY A 44 3.07 9.83 -25.89
CA GLY A 44 1.94 9.46 -26.77
C GLY A 44 2.07 8.06 -27.41
N GLY A 45 3.17 7.34 -27.16
CA GLY A 45 3.30 5.94 -27.53
C GLY A 45 2.35 5.05 -26.72
N LYS A 46 1.90 3.96 -27.33
CA LYS A 46 1.02 2.97 -26.66
C LYS A 46 1.86 2.00 -25.81
N LEU A 47 1.30 1.57 -24.68
CA LEU A 47 1.81 0.49 -23.83
C LEU A 47 1.44 -0.89 -24.39
#